data_AF-A0A4V3RJ06-F1
#
_entry.id   AF-A0A4V3RJ06-F1
#
_cell.length_a   1.000
_cell.length_b   1.000
_cell.length_c   1.000
_cell.angle_alpha   90.00
_cell.angle_beta   90.00
_cell.angle_gamma   90.00
#
_symmetry.space_group_name_H-M   'P 1'
#
loop_
_entity.id
_entity.type
_entity.pdbx_description
1 polymer ?
#
loop_
_entity_poly.entity_id
_entity_poly.type
_entity_poly.pdbx_seq_one_letter_code
_entity_poly.pdbx_strand_id
1 'polypeptide(L)'
;MSSQGFPRPVPYQTSFERGIQAMAQPEIYTEQQIHQAIINNEMFLEYMPTVSLAENLRCVGAEALVRWKHDGHVVEPMAFVPVVENTPVAGALTYWVIDQVAKELGPWLKRNPCTQIGINVPPRGPGPWRVRVCGPHIKAAGLPWLHPAGGHRAGHP
;
A
#
# COMPACT_ATOMS: atom_id res chain seq x y z
N MET A 1 31.24 7.71 -48.55
CA MET A 1 30.48 6.58 -47.96
C MET A 1 30.62 6.70 -46.46
N SER A 2 29.67 7.37 -45.81
CA SER A 2 29.78 7.81 -44.41
C SER A 2 29.12 6.79 -43.50
N SER A 3 29.89 6.24 -42.56
CA SER A 3 29.43 5.36 -41.49
C SER A 3 28.66 6.16 -40.45
N GLN A 4 27.36 5.91 -40.31
CA GLN A 4 26.58 6.42 -39.18
C GLN A 4 26.79 5.47 -37.99
N GLY A 5 27.47 5.94 -36.95
CA GLY A 5 27.63 5.24 -35.68
C GLY A 5 26.36 5.30 -34.82
N PHE A 6 26.06 4.21 -34.13
CA PHE A 6 24.99 4.14 -33.14
C PHE A 6 25.17 5.23 -32.05
N PRO A 7 24.09 5.87 -31.57
CA PRO A 7 24.19 6.80 -30.46
C PRO A 7 24.65 6.05 -29.19
N ARG A 8 25.60 6.63 -28.47
CA ARG A 8 26.04 6.10 -27.17
C ARG A 8 24.88 6.16 -26.17
N PRO A 9 24.74 5.17 -25.28
CA PRO A 9 23.71 5.23 -24.24
C PRO A 9 23.93 6.46 -23.37
N VAL A 10 22.89 7.28 -23.24
CA VAL A 10 22.82 8.33 -22.21
C VAL A 10 22.79 7.63 -20.86
N PRO A 11 23.71 7.93 -19.93
CA PRO A 11 23.66 7.33 -18.61
C PRO A 11 22.39 7.82 -17.93
N TYR A 12 21.54 6.89 -17.51
CA TYR A 12 20.47 7.16 -16.56
C TYR A 12 21.16 7.69 -15.30
N GLN A 13 21.12 9.01 -15.09
CA GLN A 13 21.63 9.59 -13.86
C GLN A 13 20.68 9.17 -12.74
N THR A 14 20.98 8.06 -12.09
CA THR A 14 20.32 7.65 -10.86
C THR A 14 20.60 8.75 -9.85
N SER A 15 19.56 9.50 -9.49
CA SER A 15 19.54 10.54 -8.46
C SER A 15 19.86 10.04 -7.04
N PHE A 16 20.36 8.81 -6.92
CA PHE A 16 20.66 8.13 -5.67
C PHE A 16 21.88 8.71 -4.94
N GLU A 17 22.85 9.30 -5.67
CA GLU A 17 24.14 9.67 -5.07
C GLU A 17 24.24 11.12 -4.55
N ARG A 18 23.30 12.02 -4.90
CA ARG A 18 23.36 13.45 -4.47
C ARG A 18 22.52 13.80 -3.24
N GLY A 19 21.90 12.82 -2.59
CA GLY A 19 21.03 13.04 -1.43
C GLY A 19 21.72 12.96 -0.05
N ILE A 20 23.01 12.63 0.04
CA ILE A 20 23.72 12.58 1.33
C ILE A 20 24.22 13.97 1.70
N GLN A 21 23.33 14.96 1.83
CA GLN A 21 23.72 16.30 2.26
C GLN A 21 22.55 17.12 2.81
N ALA A 22 21.78 16.54 3.73
CA ALA A 22 21.10 17.23 4.83
C ALA A 22 20.42 16.18 5.72
N MET A 23 21.07 15.71 6.77
CA MET A 23 20.35 14.94 7.79
C MET A 23 20.03 15.87 8.95
N ALA A 24 18.89 16.55 8.82
CA ALA A 24 18.08 16.90 9.99
C ALA A 24 17.93 15.64 10.85
N GLN A 25 17.86 15.80 12.18
CA GLN A 25 17.59 14.65 13.03
C GLN A 25 16.28 14.00 12.55
N PRO A 26 16.23 12.67 12.40
CA PRO A 26 15.00 12.00 11.99
C PRO A 26 13.91 12.43 12.96
N GLU A 27 12.85 13.02 12.42
CA GLU A 27 11.72 13.47 13.20
C GLU A 27 11.11 12.23 13.88
N ILE A 28 11.07 12.25 15.21
CA ILE A 28 10.59 11.10 16.00
C ILE A 28 9.09 11.31 16.21
N TYR A 29 8.31 10.46 15.56
CA TYR A 29 6.86 10.45 15.71
C TYR A 29 6.43 9.54 16.86
N THR A 30 5.36 9.95 17.54
CA THR A 30 4.74 9.18 18.62
C THR A 30 3.50 8.43 18.13
N GLU A 31 3.14 7.35 18.82
CA GLU A 31 1.88 6.62 18.59
C GLU A 31 0.67 7.56 18.62
N GLN A 32 0.65 8.52 19.55
CA GLN A 32 -0.44 9.48 19.69
C GLN A 32 -0.54 10.42 18.49
N GLN A 33 0.58 10.94 17.97
CA GLN A 33 0.59 11.77 16.76
C GLN A 33 0.05 10.99 15.56
N ILE A 34 0.47 9.74 15.39
CA ILE A 34 0.06 8.90 14.26
C ILE A 34 -1.44 8.56 14.37
N HIS A 35 -1.92 8.26 15.56
CA HIS A 35 -3.35 8.05 15.79
C HIS A 35 -4.17 9.32 15.47
N GLN A 36 -3.67 10.48 15.88
CA GLN A 36 -4.35 11.75 15.59
C GLN A 36 -4.34 12.09 14.09
N ALA A 37 -3.25 11.80 13.39
CA ALA A 37 -3.14 11.99 11.94
C ALA A 37 -4.18 11.17 11.16
N ILE A 38 -4.47 9.94 11.60
CA ILE A 38 -5.56 9.11 11.04
C ILE A 38 -6.91 9.81 11.19
N ILE A 39 -7.19 10.38 12.37
CA ILE A 39 -8.45 11.06 12.68
C ILE A 39 -8.58 12.40 11.93
N ASN A 40 -7.47 13.13 11.79
CA ASN A 40 -7.41 14.45 11.18
C ASN A 40 -7.41 14.46 9.65
N ASN A 41 -7.54 13.30 8.99
CA ASN A 41 -7.40 13.16 7.54
C ASN A 41 -6.04 13.65 7.01
N GLU A 42 -4.98 13.43 7.77
CA GLU A 42 -3.61 13.73 7.35
C GLU A 42 -2.97 12.57 6.58
N MET A 43 -3.60 11.39 6.64
CA MET A 43 -3.19 10.21 5.88
C MET A 43 -3.77 10.24 4.46
N PHE A 44 -3.02 9.75 3.49
CA PHE A 44 -3.48 9.52 2.12
C PHE A 44 -2.85 8.26 1.51
N LEU A 45 -3.38 7.81 0.37
CA LEU A 45 -2.88 6.64 -0.34
C LEU A 45 -2.20 7.03 -1.66
N GLU A 46 -1.07 6.40 -1.93
CA GLU A 46 -0.49 6.28 -3.26
C GLU A 46 -0.66 4.84 -3.76
N TYR A 47 -0.81 4.67 -5.07
CA TYR A 47 -1.00 3.34 -5.67
C TYR A 47 0.18 2.98 -6.56
N MET A 48 0.96 1.98 -6.16
CA MET A 48 2.09 1.50 -6.93
C MET A 48 1.65 0.37 -7.88
N PRO A 49 1.74 0.54 -9.21
CA PRO A 49 1.25 -0.48 -10.15
C PRO A 49 1.99 -1.82 -10.04
N THR A 50 1.22 -2.90 -10.10
CA THR A 50 1.72 -4.28 -10.22
C THR A 50 1.48 -4.75 -11.65
N VAL A 51 2.55 -5.23 -12.32
CA VAL A 51 2.50 -5.66 -13.72
C VAL A 51 2.76 -7.16 -13.86
N SER A 52 2.07 -7.81 -14.79
CA SER A 52 2.32 -9.20 -15.18
C SER A 52 3.46 -9.26 -16.19
N LEU A 53 4.55 -9.95 -15.84
CA LEU A 53 5.66 -10.19 -16.76
C LEU A 53 5.28 -11.16 -17.89
N ALA A 54 4.39 -12.11 -17.62
CA ALA A 54 3.93 -13.09 -18.61
C ALA A 54 2.97 -12.49 -19.63
N GLU A 55 2.24 -11.43 -19.27
CA GLU A 55 1.26 -10.76 -20.13
C GLU A 55 1.79 -9.44 -20.66
N ASN A 56 3.04 -9.41 -21.13
CA ASN A 56 3.67 -8.25 -21.76
C ASN A 56 3.55 -6.96 -20.94
N LEU A 57 3.87 -7.04 -19.65
CA LEU A 57 3.83 -5.91 -18.69
C LEU A 57 2.42 -5.32 -18.50
N ARG A 58 1.36 -6.07 -18.77
CA ARG A 58 -0.01 -5.63 -18.48
C ARG A 58 -0.15 -5.34 -16.98
N CYS A 59 -0.71 -4.18 -16.65
CA CYS A 59 -1.09 -3.86 -15.28
C CYS A 59 -2.19 -4.81 -14.78
N VAL A 60 -1.91 -5.50 -13.69
CA VAL A 60 -2.83 -6.47 -13.04
C VAL A 60 -3.36 -5.96 -11.71
N GLY A 61 -2.82 -4.87 -11.20
CA GLY A 61 -3.13 -4.40 -9.86
C GLY A 61 -2.33 -3.18 -9.45
N ALA A 62 -2.47 -2.84 -8.18
CA ALA A 62 -1.58 -1.92 -7.51
C ALA A 62 -1.44 -2.29 -6.04
N GLU A 63 -0.38 -1.83 -5.39
CA GLU A 63 -0.26 -1.83 -3.95
C GLU A 63 -0.68 -0.47 -3.41
N ALA A 64 -1.58 -0.45 -2.42
CA ALA A 64 -1.97 0.76 -1.70
C ALA A 64 -0.91 1.08 -0.64
N LEU A 65 -0.21 2.18 -0.82
CA LEU A 65 0.87 2.64 0.04
C LEU A 65 0.41 3.87 0.82
N VAL A 66 0.35 3.73 2.14
CA VAL A 66 -0.03 4.84 3.01
C VAL A 66 1.10 5.88 3.12
N ARG A 67 0.70 7.14 3.11
CA ARG A 67 1.54 8.32 3.31
C ARG A 67 0.90 9.23 4.35
N TRP A 68 1.73 9.95 5.07
CA TRP A 68 1.26 10.94 6.04
C TRP A 68 1.71 12.33 5.60
N LYS A 69 0.77 13.25 5.43
CA LYS A 69 1.06 14.66 5.24
C LYS A 69 1.19 15.34 6.60
N HIS A 70 2.41 15.67 7.00
CA HIS A 70 2.71 16.32 8.26
C HIS A 70 3.48 17.62 8.01
N ASP A 71 3.11 18.72 8.66
CA ASP A 71 3.81 20.02 8.57
C ASP A 71 4.26 20.42 7.16
N GLY A 72 3.35 20.27 6.19
CA GLY A 72 3.57 20.69 4.80
C GLY A 72 4.44 19.76 3.95
N HIS A 73 4.91 18.63 4.50
CA HIS A 73 5.69 17.63 3.77
C HIS A 73 5.07 16.22 3.87
N VAL A 74 5.61 15.28 3.11
CA VAL A 74 5.17 13.87 3.12
C VAL A 74 6.14 13.04 3.93
N VAL A 75 5.60 12.32 4.91
CA VAL A 75 6.31 11.37 5.75
C VAL A 75 6.08 9.96 5.20
N GLU A 76 7.18 9.28 4.94
CA GLU A 76 7.17 7.91 4.43
C GLU A 76 6.79 6.89 5.51
N PRO A 77 6.13 5.78 5.15
CA PRO A 77 5.70 4.75 6.10
C PRO A 77 6.85 4.17 6.93
N MET A 78 8.08 4.16 6.40
CA MET A 78 9.25 3.70 7.14
C MET A 78 9.54 4.53 8.41
N ALA A 79 9.09 5.79 8.46
CA ALA A 79 9.28 6.66 9.61
C ALA A 79 8.22 6.47 10.71
N PHE A 80 7.01 6.01 10.37
CA PHE A 80 5.89 5.95 11.33
C PHE A 80 5.28 4.55 11.54
N VAL A 81 5.34 3.65 10.55
CA VAL A 81 4.79 2.28 10.70
C VAL A 81 5.48 1.50 11.82
N PRO A 82 6.83 1.50 11.95
CA PRO A 82 7.50 0.79 13.04
C PRO A 82 7.10 1.29 14.44
N VAL A 83 6.67 2.55 14.57
CA VAL A 83 6.22 3.13 15.84
C VAL A 83 4.91 2.48 16.30
N VAL A 84 4.02 2.15 15.37
CA VAL A 84 2.67 1.67 15.68
C VAL A 84 2.48 0.17 15.46
N GLU A 85 3.39 -0.53 14.79
CA GLU A 85 3.20 -1.91 14.31
C GLU A 85 2.81 -2.92 15.42
N ASN A 86 3.23 -2.67 16.67
CA ASN A 86 2.97 -3.52 17.83
C ASN A 86 1.90 -2.95 18.78
N THR A 87 1.15 -1.94 18.32
CA THR A 87 0.15 -1.20 19.08
C THR A 87 -1.25 -1.38 18.46
N PRO A 88 -2.34 -1.07 19.20
CA PRO A 88 -3.68 -1.04 18.61
C PRO A 88 -3.83 -0.07 17.42
N VAL A 89 -3.00 0.97 17.34
CA VAL A 89 -3.02 1.97 16.25
C VAL A 89 -2.71 1.35 14.89
N ALA A 90 -1.89 0.29 14.85
CA ALA A 90 -1.63 -0.46 13.61
C ALA A 90 -2.93 -1.01 12.99
N GLY A 91 -3.84 -1.50 13.83
CA GLY A 91 -5.15 -1.98 13.42
C GLY A 91 -6.00 -0.83 12.88
N ALA A 92 -6.06 0.29 13.60
CA ALA A 92 -6.80 1.49 13.18
C ALA A 92 -6.30 2.00 11.82
N LEU A 93 -4.98 2.06 11.61
CA LEU A 93 -4.38 2.43 10.34
C LEU A 93 -4.79 1.48 9.21
N THR A 94 -4.72 0.17 9.45
CA THR A 94 -5.11 -0.85 8.45
C THR A 94 -6.58 -0.71 8.04
N TYR A 95 -7.49 -0.51 9.01
CA TYR A 95 -8.90 -0.28 8.71
C TYR A 95 -9.11 0.98 7.89
N TRP A 96 -8.43 2.06 8.26
CA TRP A 96 -8.48 3.31 7.52
C TRP A 96 -8.02 3.11 6.07
N VAL A 97 -6.92 2.39 5.84
CA VAL A 97 -6.44 2.08 4.47
C VAL A 97 -7.51 1.31 3.68
N ILE A 98 -8.10 0.26 4.25
CA ILE A 98 -9.15 -0.53 3.58
C ILE A 98 -10.36 0.34 3.20
N ASP A 99 -10.79 1.20 4.13
CA ASP A 99 -11.91 2.11 3.91
C ASP A 99 -11.61 3.14 2.81
N GLN A 100 -10.40 3.71 2.79
CA GLN A 100 -9.97 4.61 1.72
C GLN A 100 -9.90 3.93 0.37
N VAL A 101 -9.32 2.72 0.27
CA VAL A 101 -9.31 1.96 -1.00
C VAL A 101 -10.73 1.71 -1.50
N ALA A 102 -11.65 1.32 -0.60
CA ALA A 102 -13.05 1.10 -0.97
C ALA A 102 -13.73 2.39 -1.47
N LYS A 103 -13.43 3.53 -0.84
CA LYS A 103 -13.95 4.85 -1.25
C LYS A 103 -13.39 5.31 -2.58
N GLU A 104 -12.08 5.27 -2.76
CA GLU A 104 -11.39 5.79 -3.94
C GLU A 104 -11.55 4.89 -5.17
N LEU A 105 -11.42 3.56 -4.98
CA LEU A 105 -11.34 2.60 -6.08
C LEU A 105 -12.56 1.70 -6.21
N GLY A 106 -13.50 1.71 -5.25
CA GLY A 106 -14.65 0.79 -5.24
C GLY A 106 -15.42 0.70 -6.57
N PRO A 107 -15.92 1.83 -7.12
CA PRO A 107 -16.62 1.82 -8.41
C PRO A 107 -15.75 1.31 -9.58
N TRP A 108 -14.45 1.58 -9.53
CA TRP A 108 -13.52 1.15 -10.58
C TRP A 108 -13.23 -0.36 -10.50
N LEU A 109 -13.01 -0.88 -9.30
CA LEU A 109 -12.78 -2.32 -9.06
C LEU A 109 -14.01 -3.17 -9.41
N LYS A 110 -15.23 -2.66 -9.20
CA LYS A 110 -16.46 -3.32 -9.69
C LYS A 110 -16.46 -3.54 -11.21
N ARG A 111 -15.92 -2.59 -11.97
CA ARG A 111 -15.83 -2.66 -13.43
C ARG A 111 -14.61 -3.45 -13.91
N ASN A 112 -13.62 -3.67 -13.04
CA ASN A 112 -12.36 -4.35 -13.33
C ASN A 112 -12.14 -5.50 -12.33
N PRO A 113 -12.97 -6.57 -12.36
CA PRO A 113 -12.96 -7.63 -11.36
C PRO A 113 -11.66 -8.47 -11.35
N CYS A 114 -10.87 -8.38 -12.42
CA CYS A 114 -9.57 -9.04 -12.50
C CYS A 114 -8.42 -8.20 -11.91
N THR A 115 -8.69 -6.95 -11.49
CA THR A 115 -7.67 -6.10 -10.86
C THR A 115 -7.65 -6.29 -9.36
N GLN A 116 -6.44 -6.40 -8.79
CA GLN A 116 -6.24 -6.59 -7.36
C GLN A 116 -5.53 -5.37 -6.74
N ILE A 117 -5.96 -4.99 -5.54
CA ILE A 117 -5.28 -3.98 -4.71
C ILE A 117 -4.64 -4.68 -3.52
N GLY A 118 -3.31 -4.63 -3.44
CA GLY A 118 -2.55 -5.10 -2.29
C GLY A 118 -2.62 -4.09 -1.14
N ILE A 119 -2.80 -4.58 0.09
CA ILE A 119 -2.79 -3.76 1.30
C ILE A 119 -1.82 -4.41 2.29
N ASN A 120 -0.92 -3.60 2.85
CA ASN A 120 -0.01 -4.07 3.89
C ASN A 120 -0.72 -4.18 5.23
N VAL A 121 -0.55 -5.31 5.90
CA VAL A 121 -1.14 -5.60 7.21
C VAL A 121 -0.02 -5.95 8.19
N PRO A 122 0.02 -5.34 9.38
CA PRO A 122 1.05 -5.63 10.37
C PRO A 122 0.93 -7.06 10.91
N PRO A 123 2.06 -7.69 11.32
CA PRO A 123 2.11 -9.09 11.72
C PRO A 123 1.29 -9.41 12.98
N ARG A 124 1.03 -8.41 13.84
CA ARG A 124 0.28 -8.56 15.09
C ARG A 124 -1.03 -7.77 15.03
N GLY A 125 -2.05 -8.36 14.41
CA GLY A 125 -3.45 -7.91 14.54
C GLY A 125 -4.15 -8.57 15.74
N PRO A 126 -5.24 -7.98 16.28
CA PRO A 126 -5.96 -8.58 17.41
C PRO A 126 -6.70 -9.86 17.00
N GLY A 127 -6.25 -11.05 17.44
CA GLY A 127 -7.01 -12.30 17.30
C GLY A 127 -7.07 -12.88 15.88
N PRO A 128 -7.95 -13.85 15.56
CA PRO A 128 -7.84 -14.68 14.36
C PRO A 128 -8.22 -13.89 13.09
N TRP A 129 -7.28 -13.10 12.57
CA TRP A 129 -7.35 -12.37 11.30
C TRP A 129 -7.24 -13.24 10.05
N ARG A 130 -7.43 -14.56 10.17
CA ARG A 130 -7.83 -15.38 9.01
C ARG A 130 -9.27 -14.98 8.63
N VAL A 131 -9.38 -13.91 7.85
CA VAL A 131 -10.54 -13.65 6.98
C VAL A 131 -11.87 -13.63 7.75
N ARG A 132 -12.06 -12.68 8.67
CA ARG A 132 -13.41 -12.40 9.19
C ARG A 132 -13.76 -10.93 9.31
N VAL A 133 -12.77 -10.03 9.25
CA VAL A 133 -13.02 -8.60 9.39
C VAL A 133 -12.85 -7.89 8.06
N CYS A 134 -13.81 -8.09 7.18
CA CYS A 134 -14.04 -7.23 6.00
C CYS A 134 -15.51 -7.33 5.54
N GLY A 135 -16.40 -7.88 6.38
CA GLY A 135 -17.78 -8.20 5.98
C GLY A 135 -18.66 -6.99 5.67
N PRO A 136 -18.73 -5.94 6.50
CA PRO A 136 -19.69 -4.85 6.28
C PRO A 136 -19.26 -3.87 5.17
N HIS A 137 -18.00 -3.37 5.21
CA HIS A 137 -17.53 -2.33 4.29
C HIS A 137 -17.28 -2.85 2.87
N ILE A 138 -16.69 -4.04 2.70
CA ILE A 138 -16.47 -4.62 1.37
C ILE A 138 -17.79 -5.07 0.72
N LYS A 139 -18.75 -5.59 1.51
CA LYS A 139 -20.10 -5.90 0.99
C LYS A 139 -20.90 -4.64 0.66
N ALA A 140 -20.84 -3.60 1.50
CA ALA A 140 -21.47 -2.31 1.20
C ALA A 140 -20.88 -1.67 -0.07
N ALA A 141 -19.57 -1.83 -0.25
CA ALA A 141 -18.87 -1.43 -1.46
C ALA A 141 -19.12 -2.40 -2.63
N GLY A 142 -19.83 -3.53 -2.49
CA GLY A 142 -20.19 -4.46 -3.56
C GLY A 142 -19.01 -5.08 -4.31
N LEU A 143 -17.86 -5.26 -3.64
CA LEU A 143 -16.65 -5.83 -4.24
C LEU A 143 -16.59 -7.36 -4.03
N PRO A 144 -16.15 -8.14 -5.03
CA PRO A 144 -16.00 -9.59 -4.89
C PRO A 144 -14.86 -9.93 -3.91
N TRP A 145 -15.17 -10.76 -2.91
CA TRP A 145 -14.18 -11.28 -1.96
C TRP A 145 -13.46 -12.50 -2.56
N LEU A 146 -12.12 -12.44 -2.67
CA LEU A 146 -11.30 -13.59 -3.03
C LEU A 146 -10.73 -14.23 -1.75
N HIS A 147 -11.06 -15.50 -1.50
CA HIS A 147 -10.39 -16.28 -0.46
C HIS A 147 -8.91 -16.48 -0.83
N PRO A 148 -7.98 -16.46 0.14
CA PRO A 148 -6.62 -16.89 -0.12
C PRO A 148 -6.66 -18.34 -0.65
N ALA A 149 -6.10 -18.56 -1.83
CA ALA A 149 -5.96 -19.87 -2.42
C ALA A 149 -5.04 -20.71 -1.51
N GLY A 150 -5.57 -21.74 -0.87
CA GLY A 150 -4.77 -22.68 -0.08
C GLY A 150 -5.41 -23.12 1.22
N GLY A 151 -6.52 -23.85 1.14
CA GLY A 151 -7.03 -24.68 2.22
C GLY A 151 -7.49 -26.00 1.63
N HIS A 152 -6.60 -27.01 1.64
CA HIS A 152 -6.98 -28.38 1.33
C HIS A 152 -8.25 -28.73 2.13
N ARG A 153 -9.32 -29.08 1.41
CA ARG A 153 -10.45 -29.80 2.03
C ARG A 153 -9.90 -31.15 2.45
N ALA A 154 -9.63 -31.33 3.74
CA ALA A 154 -9.56 -32.65 4.32
C ALA A 154 -10.98 -33.23 4.22
N GLY A 155 -11.15 -34.18 3.32
CA GLY A 155 -12.35 -35.02 3.28
C GLY A 155 -12.36 -35.94 4.51
N HIS A 156 -13.50 -36.04 5.14
CA HIS A 156 -13.86 -37.13 6.04
C HIS A 156 -15.22 -37.65 5.58
N PRO A 157 -15.43 -38.96 5.45
CA PRO A 157 -16.57 -39.57 6.09
C PRO A 157 -16.37 -39.64 7.61
#